data_AF-A0A2I9E1W0-F1
#
_entry.id   AF-A0A2I9E1W0-F1
#
_cell.length_a   1.000
_cell.length_b   1.000
_cell.length_c   1.000
_cell.angle_alpha   90.00
_cell.angle_beta   90.00
_cell.angle_gamma   90.00
#
_symmetry.space_group_name_H-M   'P 1'
#
loop_
_entity.id
_entity.type
_entity.pdbx_description
1 polymer ?
#
loop_
_entity_poly.entity_id
_entity_poly.type
_entity_poly.pdbx_seq_one_letter_code
_entity_poly.pdbx_strand_id
1 'polypeptide(L)' 'MKPDLLRPLLGILGLAIGFGVYPLAESAPQPWPHVLIGGMFVALGLAAWFYARGERWIQALGVLLMLYGVARMLFLR' A
#
# COMPACT_ATOMS: atom_id res chain seq x y z
N MET A 1 19.55 -18.58 9.86
CA MET A 1 18.33 -17.77 10.06
C MET A 1 18.60 -16.41 9.43
N LYS A 2 17.99 -16.12 8.28
CA LYS A 2 18.16 -14.81 7.62
C LYS A 2 17.51 -13.78 8.55
N PRO A 3 18.18 -12.66 8.89
CA PRO A 3 17.54 -11.63 9.70
C PRO A 3 16.25 -11.21 8.99
N ASP A 4 15.12 -11.31 9.69
CA ASP A 4 13.80 -10.88 9.23
C ASP A 4 13.76 -9.34 9.14
N LEU A 5 14.63 -8.77 8.32
CA LEU A 5 14.74 -7.33 8.06
C LEU A 5 13.44 -6.76 7.50
N LEU A 6 12.62 -7.64 6.91
CA LEU A 6 11.24 -7.41 6.50
C LEU A 6 10.34 -6.93 7.62
N ARG A 7 10.45 -7.51 8.84
CA ARG A 7 9.56 -7.15 9.96
C ARG A 7 9.69 -5.70 10.40
N PRO A 8 10.90 -5.18 10.72
CA PRO A 8 11.05 -3.79 11.08
C PRO A 8 10.76 -2.86 9.89
N LEU A 9 11.08 -3.25 8.65
CA LEU A 9 10.76 -2.45 7.46
C LEU A 9 9.24 -2.31 7.27
N LEU A 10 8.47 -3.39 7.44
CA LEU A 10 7.01 -3.36 7.41
C LEU A 10 6.43 -2.52 8.55
N GLY A 11 7.04 -2.56 9.74
CA GLY A 11 6.68 -1.70 10.86
C GLY A 11 6.90 -0.22 10.58
N ILE A 12 8.04 0.15 10.02
CA ILE A 12 8.37 1.53 9.63
C ILE A 12 7.43 2.02 8.53
N LEU A 13 7.17 1.18 7.52
CA LEU A 13 6.21 1.51 6.46
C LEU A 13 4.80 1.70 7.03
N GLY A 14 4.35 0.80 7.90
CA GLY A 14 3.05 0.93 8.58
C GLY A 14 2.93 2.21 9.41
N LEU A 15 4.00 2.59 10.13
CA LEU A 15 4.07 3.83 10.91
C LEU A 15 4.07 5.07 10.00
N ALA A 16 4.90 5.10 8.97
CA ALA A 16 4.97 6.22 8.02
C ALA A 16 3.63 6.45 7.32
N ILE A 17 2.93 5.35 6.99
CA ILE A 17 1.60 5.36 6.42
C ILE A 17 0.56 5.87 7.43
N GLY A 18 0.54 5.30 8.64
CA GLY A 18 -0.45 5.64 9.67
C GLY A 18 -0.32 7.07 10.19
N PHE A 19 0.91 7.57 10.37
CA PHE A 19 1.16 8.91 10.90
C PHE A 19 1.34 9.99 9.83
N GLY A 20 1.75 9.63 8.62
CA GLY A 20 1.91 10.59 7.52
C GLY A 20 0.67 10.66 6.65
N VAL A 21 0.32 9.54 6.03
CA VAL A 21 -0.68 9.51 4.95
C VAL A 21 -2.10 9.57 5.49
N TYR A 22 -2.40 8.89 6.59
CA TYR A 22 -3.75 8.85 7.16
C TYR A 22 -4.28 10.23 7.62
N PRO A 23 -3.54 11.02 8.43
CA PRO A 23 -4.01 12.35 8.84
C PRO A 23 -4.06 13.36 7.68
N LEU A 24 -3.15 13.23 6.70
CA LEU A 24 -3.20 14.03 5.47
C LEU A 24 -4.40 13.67 4.60
N ALA A 25 -4.78 12.39 4.56
CA ALA A 25 -5.98 11.94 3.87
C ALA A 25 -7.26 12.39 4.59
N GLU A 26 -7.33 12.34 5.93
CA GLU A 26 -8.52 12.77 6.69
C GLU A 26 -8.79 14.28 6.58
N SER A 27 -7.74 15.08 6.48
CA SER A 27 -7.84 16.54 6.38
C SER A 27 -8.00 17.05 4.95
N ALA A 28 -7.88 16.17 3.94
CA ALA A 28 -7.97 16.58 2.55
C ALA A 28 -9.43 16.67 2.08
N PRO A 29 -9.80 17.72 1.31
CA PRO A 29 -11.13 17.82 0.72
C PRO A 29 -11.40 16.63 -0.22
N GLN A 30 -12.65 16.18 -0.34
CA GLN A 30 -12.97 15.17 -1.33
C GLN A 30 -12.60 15.65 -2.75
N PRO A 31 -12.09 14.77 -3.63
CA PRO A 31 -11.94 13.31 -3.50
C PRO A 31 -10.53 12.84 -3.09
N TRP A 32 -9.65 13.76 -2.69
CA TRP A 32 -8.24 13.49 -2.40
C TRP A 32 -7.96 12.38 -1.36
N PRO A 33 -8.77 12.17 -0.31
CA PRO A 33 -8.57 11.05 0.62
C PRO A 33 -8.60 9.69 -0.10
N HIS A 34 -9.51 9.53 -1.06
CA HIS A 34 -9.72 8.27 -1.80
C HIS A 34 -8.56 8.02 -2.77
N VAL A 35 -8.06 9.09 -3.39
CA VAL A 35 -6.90 9.06 -4.29
C VAL A 35 -5.62 8.76 -3.50
N LEU A 36 -5.41 9.39 -2.34
CA LEU A 36 -4.22 9.13 -1.52
C LEU A 36 -4.20 7.68 -1.01
N ILE A 37 -5.33 7.22 -0.46
CA ILE A 37 -5.44 5.86 0.09
C ILE A 37 -5.32 4.81 -1.02
N GLY A 38 -6.03 4.98 -2.14
CA GLY A 38 -5.96 4.03 -3.26
C GLY A 38 -4.56 3.98 -3.89
N GLY A 39 -3.90 5.13 -4.01
CA GLY A 39 -2.56 5.24 -4.61
C GLY A 39 -1.51 4.58 -3.73
N MET A 40 -1.71 4.64 -2.42
CA MET A 40 -0.87 3.95 -1.46
C MET A 40 -1.02 2.43 -1.55
N PHE A 41 -2.24 1.90 -1.72
CA PHE A 41 -2.46 0.48 -1.99
C PHE A 41 -1.78 0.02 -3.27
N VAL A 42 -1.82 0.84 -4.32
CA VAL A 42 -1.12 0.59 -5.59
C VAL A 42 0.40 0.58 -5.38
N ALA A 43 0.95 1.57 -4.67
CA ALA A 43 2.37 1.64 -4.35
C ALA A 43 2.84 0.44 -3.52
N LEU A 44 2.02 0.00 -2.56
CA LEU A 44 2.30 -1.17 -1.72
C LEU A 44 2.25 -2.47 -2.53
N GLY A 45 1.30 -2.60 -3.46
CA GLY A 45 1.25 -3.70 -4.43
C GLY A 45 2.45 -3.72 -5.39
N LEU A 46 2.89 -2.55 -5.86
CA LEU A 46 4.12 -2.36 -6.66
C LEU A 46 5.34 -2.82 -5.87
N ALA A 47 5.49 -2.33 -4.65
CA ALA A 47 6.61 -2.69 -3.78
C ALA A 47 6.61 -4.19 -3.47
N ALA A 48 5.45 -4.79 -3.18
CA ALA A 48 5.32 -6.23 -2.96
C ALA A 48 5.69 -7.05 -4.20
N TRP A 49 5.28 -6.59 -5.39
CA TRP A 49 5.63 -7.24 -6.66
C TRP A 49 7.14 -7.22 -6.94
N PHE A 50 7.80 -6.08 -6.69
CA PHE A 50 9.25 -5.95 -6.84
C PHE A 50 10.02 -6.75 -5.78
N TYR A 51 9.56 -6.72 -4.53
CA TYR A 51 10.18 -7.42 -3.42
C TYR A 51 10.11 -8.94 -3.58
N ALA A 52 8.96 -9.46 -3.99
CA ALA A 52 8.71 -10.89 -4.07
C ALA A 52 8.93 -11.49 -5.46
N ARG A 53 9.93 -11.01 -6.21
CA ARG A 53 10.26 -11.50 -7.56
C ARG A 53 10.58 -13.02 -7.62
N GLY A 54 10.72 -13.69 -6.47
CA GLY A 54 10.86 -15.16 -6.36
C GLY A 54 9.64 -15.91 -5.79
N GLU A 55 8.59 -15.22 -5.32
CA GLU A 55 7.50 -15.83 -4.56
C GLU A 55 6.13 -15.50 -5.18
N ARG A 56 5.60 -16.45 -5.96
CA ARG A 56 4.34 -16.30 -6.71
C ARG A 56 3.14 -15.88 -5.84
N TRP A 57 3.11 -16.31 -4.58
CA TRP A 57 2.02 -15.99 -3.66
C TRP A 57 1.99 -14.49 -3.29
N ILE A 58 3.15 -13.91 -3.01
CA ILE A 58 3.25 -12.48 -2.65
C ILE A 58 3.05 -11.61 -3.90
N GLN A 59 3.46 -12.08 -5.08
CA GLN A 59 3.11 -11.43 -6.35
C GLN A 59 1.60 -11.38 -6.59
N ALA A 60 0.89 -12.50 -6.38
CA ALA A 60 -0.57 -12.54 -6.49
C ALA A 60 -1.22 -11.57 -5.48
N LEU A 61 -0.72 -11.52 -4.25
CA LEU A 61 -1.17 -10.57 -3.23
C LEU A 61 -0.92 -9.11 -3.65
N GLY A 62 0.25 -8.82 -4.24
CA GLY A 62 0.62 -7.49 -4.74
C GLY A 62 -0.30 -7.00 -5.86
N VAL A 63 -0.64 -7.87 -6.82
CA VAL A 63 -1.61 -7.56 -7.88
C VAL A 63 -3.00 -7.33 -7.31
N LEU A 64 -3.42 -8.14 -6.34
CA LEU A 64 -4.71 -7.96 -5.69
C LEU A 64 -4.78 -6.61 -4.95
N LEU A 65 -3.71 -6.22 -4.25
CA LEU A 65 -3.60 -4.91 -3.60
C LEU A 65 -3.66 -3.76 -4.61
N MET A 66 -2.98 -3.88 -5.75
CA MET A 66 -3.06 -2.87 -6.82
C MET A 66 -4.48 -2.73 -7.37
N LEU A 67 -5.10 -3.85 -7.75
CA LEU A 67 -6.44 -3.85 -8.31
C LEU A 67 -7.44 -3.24 -7.33
N TYR A 68 -7.30 -3.56 -6.04
CA TYR A 68 -8.10 -2.95 -4.99
C TYR A 68 -7.86 -1.45 -4.87
N GLY A 69 -6.60 -0.99 -4.86
CA GLY A 69 -6.26 0.43 -4.79
C GLY A 69 -6.82 1.24 -5.96
N VAL A 70 -6.71 0.71 -7.18
CA VAL A 70 -7.27 1.32 -8.40
C VAL A 70 -8.80 1.32 -8.37
N ALA A 71 -9.41 0.19 -8.01
CA ALA A 71 -10.86 0.09 -7.89
C ALA A 71 -11.40 1.07 -6.84
N ARG A 72 -10.71 1.21 -5.71
CA ARG A 72 -11.08 2.15 -4.66
C ARG A 72 -10.99 3.61 -5.12
N MET A 73 -9.93 3.96 -5.85
CA MET A 73 -9.79 5.28 -6.48
C MET A 73 -10.94 5.63 -7.44
N LEU A 74 -11.34 4.67 -8.28
CA LEU A 74 -12.25 4.93 -9.40
C LEU A 74 -13.72 4.73 -9.06
N PHE A 75 -14.04 3.78 -8.17
CA PHE A 75 -15.41 3.35 -7.89
C PHE A 75 -15.89 3.60 -6.46
N LEU A 76 -14.99 3.67 -5.47
CA LEU A 76 -15.36 3.92 -4.06
C LEU A 76 -15.00 5.36 -3.67
N ARG A 77 -15.86 6.30 -4.08
CA ARG A 77 -15.86 7.70 -3.64
C ARG A 77 -16.56 7.87 -2.29
#